data_AF-A0A1F7U3L5-F1
#
_entry.id   AF-A0A1F7U3L5-F1
#
_cell.length_a   1.000
_cell.length_b   1.000
_cell.length_c   1.000
_cell.angle_alpha   90.00
_cell.angle_beta   90.00
_cell.angle_gamma   90.00
#
_symmetry.space_group_name_H-M   'P 1'
#
loop_
_entity.id
_entity.type
_entity.pdbx_description
1 polymer ?
#
loop_
_entity_poly.entity_id
_entity_poly.type
_entity_poly.pdbx_seq_one_letter_code
_entity_poly.pdbx_strand_id
1 'polypeptide(L)'
;MTAPKFAEAARSIMLENPAGLILDLRNNPGGYLESAVEVAGQWAPRQVIVLEKFSDGKEQKYTAPDDGLLVDVPTVVLANGGSASAAEIVAGALKDYGKAVVVGTQTYGKGSVQDYMSYDDDSALKLTVALWYTPKGATIDKQGIKPDIEVTMTPEDINKDLDPQLDKALEVILNPAASVVPTPTATSGSQPTAKE
;
A
#
# COMPACT_ATOMS: atom_id res chain seq x y z
N MET A 1 5.89 -7.60 -10.11
CA MET A 1 6.13 -6.71 -11.27
C MET A 1 7.42 -5.93 -11.02
N THR A 2 8.31 -5.83 -12.01
CA THR A 2 9.53 -5.01 -11.90
C THR A 2 9.23 -3.58 -12.33
N ALA A 3 9.92 -2.60 -11.76
CA ALA A 3 9.68 -1.19 -12.05
C ALA A 3 9.79 -0.81 -13.55
N PRO A 4 10.72 -1.37 -14.36
CA PRO A 4 10.76 -1.09 -15.80
C PRO A 4 9.49 -1.50 -16.55
N LYS A 5 8.93 -2.67 -16.24
CA LYS A 5 7.66 -3.14 -16.84
C LYS A 5 6.48 -2.27 -16.43
N PHE A 6 6.48 -1.81 -15.17
CA PHE A 6 5.45 -0.88 -14.71
C PHE A 6 5.51 0.46 -15.43
N ALA A 7 6.71 1.03 -15.59
CA ALA A 7 6.89 2.29 -16.29
C ALA A 7 6.45 2.21 -17.77
N GLU A 8 6.72 1.10 -18.45
CA GLU A 8 6.24 0.85 -19.81
C GLU A 8 4.70 0.76 -19.89
N ALA A 9 4.09 0.04 -18.96
CA ALA A 9 2.64 -0.06 -18.86
C ALA A 9 1.99 1.30 -18.54
N ALA A 10 2.56 2.06 -17.60
CA ALA A 10 2.09 3.39 -17.25
C ALA A 10 2.14 4.35 -18.44
N ARG A 11 3.25 4.35 -19.20
CA ARG A 11 3.35 5.15 -20.44
C ARG A 11 2.28 4.76 -21.45
N SER A 12 2.11 3.46 -21.70
CA SER A 12 1.11 2.97 -22.66
C SER A 12 -0.31 3.37 -22.26
N ILE A 13 -0.65 3.23 -20.98
CA ILE A 13 -1.97 3.60 -20.46
C ILE A 13 -2.19 5.11 -20.56
N MET A 14 -1.18 5.93 -20.25
CA MET A 14 -1.30 7.39 -20.31
C MET A 14 -1.51 7.92 -21.73
N LEU A 15 -1.07 7.18 -22.77
CA LEU A 15 -1.37 7.53 -24.17
C LEU A 15 -2.87 7.41 -24.50
N GLU A 16 -3.60 6.58 -23.77
CA GLU A 16 -5.05 6.39 -23.92
C GLU A 16 -5.87 7.42 -23.12
N ASN A 17 -5.22 8.34 -22.41
CA ASN A 17 -5.84 9.41 -21.60
C ASN A 17 -6.95 8.89 -20.66
N PRO A 18 -6.61 8.03 -19.68
CA PRO A 18 -7.59 7.36 -18.85
C PRO A 18 -8.28 8.32 -17.89
N ALA A 19 -9.57 8.06 -17.60
CA ALA A 19 -10.28 8.77 -16.54
C ALA A 19 -9.72 8.46 -15.13
N GLY A 20 -9.07 7.31 -14.97
CA GLY A 20 -8.42 6.88 -13.74
C GLY A 20 -7.78 5.51 -13.89
N LEU A 21 -7.10 5.04 -12.84
CA LEU A 21 -6.35 3.79 -12.84
C LEU A 21 -6.74 2.91 -11.65
N ILE A 22 -6.91 1.61 -11.89
CA ILE A 22 -7.04 0.61 -10.83
C ILE A 22 -5.72 -0.16 -10.76
N LEU A 23 -5.02 -0.04 -9.63
CA LEU A 23 -3.82 -0.79 -9.33
C LEU A 23 -4.20 -2.02 -8.51
N ASP A 24 -4.26 -3.18 -9.17
CA ASP A 24 -4.59 -4.43 -8.50
C ASP A 24 -3.36 -5.06 -7.82
N LEU A 25 -3.32 -5.03 -6.50
CA LEU A 25 -2.31 -5.65 -5.65
C LEU A 25 -2.85 -6.88 -4.89
N ARG A 26 -4.06 -7.35 -5.20
CA ARG A 26 -4.64 -8.53 -4.54
C ARG A 26 -3.76 -9.74 -4.79
N ASN A 27 -3.52 -10.51 -3.73
CA ASN A 27 -2.67 -11.71 -3.76
C ASN A 27 -1.22 -11.45 -4.23
N ASN A 28 -0.74 -10.21 -4.17
CA ASN A 28 0.64 -9.86 -4.47
C ASN A 28 1.52 -10.02 -3.22
N PRO A 29 2.40 -11.04 -3.14
CA PRO A 29 3.20 -11.30 -1.94
C PRO A 29 4.36 -10.30 -1.75
N GLY A 30 4.49 -9.33 -2.65
CA GLY A 30 5.52 -8.31 -2.67
C GLY A 30 6.59 -8.56 -3.73
N GLY A 31 7.84 -8.27 -3.37
CA GLY A 31 8.97 -8.22 -4.29
C GLY A 31 10.10 -7.39 -3.69
N TYR A 32 10.89 -6.77 -4.55
CA TYR A 32 12.01 -5.92 -4.15
C TYR A 32 11.54 -4.56 -3.62
N LEU A 33 12.23 -4.06 -2.60
CA LEU A 33 11.97 -2.79 -1.96
C LEU A 33 12.13 -1.62 -2.95
N GLU A 34 13.20 -1.64 -3.73
CA GLU A 34 13.53 -0.63 -4.73
C GLU A 34 12.43 -0.53 -5.79
N SER A 35 11.90 -1.70 -6.20
CA SER A 35 10.76 -1.73 -7.13
C SER A 35 9.49 -1.11 -6.51
N ALA A 36 9.24 -1.28 -5.21
CA ALA A 36 8.12 -0.63 -4.54
C ALA A 36 8.30 0.91 -4.51
N VAL A 37 9.51 1.37 -4.23
CA VAL A 37 9.87 2.80 -4.19
C VAL A 37 9.68 3.44 -5.56
N GLU A 38 10.18 2.81 -6.62
CA GLU A 38 10.02 3.30 -7.99
C GLU A 38 8.56 3.28 -8.46
N VAL A 39 7.82 2.21 -8.18
CA VAL A 39 6.40 2.10 -8.54
C VAL A 39 5.57 3.17 -7.82
N ALA A 40 5.68 3.29 -6.50
CA ALA A 40 4.94 4.32 -5.75
C ALA A 40 5.37 5.75 -6.15
N GLY A 41 6.64 5.91 -6.51
CA GLY A 41 7.20 7.16 -7.04
C GLY A 41 6.51 7.69 -8.29
N GLN A 42 5.83 6.82 -9.06
CA GLN A 42 5.06 7.27 -10.23
C GLN A 42 3.92 8.23 -9.84
N TRP A 43 3.38 8.12 -8.63
CA TRP A 43 2.36 9.05 -8.10
C TRP A 43 2.93 10.08 -7.13
N ALA A 44 4.00 9.73 -6.42
CA ALA A 44 4.60 10.54 -5.36
C ALA A 44 6.10 10.80 -5.62
N PRO A 45 6.47 11.48 -6.71
CA PRO A 45 7.87 11.74 -7.04
C PRO A 45 8.53 12.62 -5.96
N ARG A 46 9.82 12.38 -5.70
CA ARG A 46 10.63 13.05 -4.65
C ARG A 46 10.09 12.91 -3.23
N GLN A 47 9.08 12.08 -2.99
CA GLN A 47 8.54 11.83 -1.66
C GLN A 47 9.18 10.60 -1.02
N VAL A 48 9.19 10.57 0.31
CA VAL A 48 9.60 9.37 1.07
C VAL A 48 8.51 8.32 0.90
N ILE A 49 8.83 7.17 0.35
CA ILE A 49 7.86 6.09 0.12
C ILE A 49 7.76 5.17 1.34
N VAL A 50 8.88 4.92 2.00
CA VAL A 50 8.94 4.02 3.16
C VAL A 50 10.10 4.42 4.07
N LEU A 51 9.90 4.24 5.36
CA LEU A 51 10.93 4.37 6.37
C LEU A 51 11.28 2.99 6.89
N GLU A 52 12.56 2.74 7.08
CA GLU A 52 13.09 1.53 7.70
C GLU A 52 13.71 1.91 9.04
N LYS A 53 13.21 1.30 10.13
CA LYS A 53 13.70 1.57 11.48
C LYS A 53 14.38 0.34 12.05
N PHE A 54 15.61 0.53 12.51
CA PHE A 54 16.46 -0.51 13.07
C PHE A 54 16.31 -0.58 14.60
N SER A 55 16.70 -1.71 15.18
CA SER A 55 16.65 -1.92 16.63
C SER A 55 17.59 -0.99 17.42
N ASP A 56 18.64 -0.45 16.78
CA ASP A 56 19.57 0.52 17.37
C ASP A 56 19.06 1.97 17.33
N GLY A 57 17.83 2.17 16.85
CA GLY A 57 17.18 3.47 16.74
C GLY A 57 17.54 4.26 15.48
N LYS A 58 18.40 3.73 14.60
CA LYS A 58 18.63 4.34 13.28
C LYS A 58 17.39 4.24 12.41
N GLU A 59 17.26 5.21 11.52
CA GLU A 59 16.17 5.30 10.55
C GLU A 59 16.77 5.56 9.17
N GLN A 60 16.31 4.80 8.17
CA GLN A 60 16.63 5.01 6.76
C GLN A 60 15.35 5.36 6.00
N LYS A 61 15.43 6.38 5.13
CA LYS A 61 14.30 6.84 4.31
C LYS A 61 14.57 6.49 2.87
N TYR A 62 13.60 5.84 2.24
CA TYR A 62 13.64 5.53 0.81
C TYR A 62 12.78 6.55 0.07
N THR A 63 13.42 7.38 -0.75
CA THR A 63 12.77 8.48 -1.48
C THR A 63 12.62 8.11 -2.94
N ALA A 64 11.45 8.39 -3.51
CA ALA A 64 11.17 8.16 -4.91
C ALA A 64 12.01 9.05 -5.85
N PRO A 65 12.32 8.56 -7.07
CA PRO A 65 12.92 9.38 -8.13
C PRO A 65 12.00 10.53 -8.57
N ASP A 66 12.55 11.46 -9.37
CA ASP A 66 11.86 12.64 -9.89
C ASP A 66 11.38 12.44 -11.34
N ASP A 67 10.56 11.43 -11.57
CA ASP A 67 10.06 11.05 -12.90
C ASP A 67 8.60 10.54 -12.88
N GLY A 68 7.79 11.03 -11.94
CA GLY A 68 6.43 10.56 -11.72
C GLY A 68 5.48 10.87 -12.89
N LEU A 69 4.95 9.83 -13.53
CA LEU A 69 4.01 9.95 -14.67
C LEU A 69 2.53 9.99 -14.28
N LEU A 70 2.20 9.55 -13.06
CA LEU A 70 0.83 9.28 -12.60
C LEU A 70 0.36 10.25 -11.50
N VAL A 71 1.08 11.35 -11.30
CA VAL A 71 0.89 12.31 -10.17
C VAL A 71 -0.55 12.82 -10.06
N ASP A 72 -1.19 13.06 -11.19
CA ASP A 72 -2.53 13.66 -11.29
C ASP A 72 -3.59 12.67 -11.77
N VAL A 73 -3.27 11.37 -11.82
CA VAL A 73 -4.19 10.33 -12.28
C VAL A 73 -5.01 9.81 -11.10
N PRO A 74 -6.36 9.96 -11.11
CA PRO A 74 -7.22 9.37 -10.08
C PRO A 74 -6.96 7.87 -9.99
N THR A 75 -6.61 7.38 -8.80
CA THR A 75 -6.16 5.99 -8.63
C THR A 75 -6.90 5.30 -7.49
N VAL A 76 -7.28 4.04 -7.71
CA VAL A 76 -7.76 3.12 -6.68
C VAL A 76 -6.80 1.95 -6.60
N VAL A 77 -6.44 1.54 -5.38
CA VAL A 77 -5.64 0.34 -5.12
C VAL A 77 -6.57 -0.76 -4.64
N LEU A 78 -6.56 -1.93 -5.30
CA LEU A 78 -7.20 -3.13 -4.79
C LEU A 78 -6.19 -3.91 -3.95
N ALA A 79 -6.54 -4.25 -2.71
CA ALA A 79 -5.68 -5.01 -1.81
C ALA A 79 -6.48 -6.01 -0.98
N ASN A 80 -5.83 -7.10 -0.57
CA ASN A 80 -6.44 -8.11 0.28
C ASN A 80 -5.42 -8.77 1.22
N GLY A 81 -5.85 -9.75 2.02
CA GLY A 81 -4.96 -10.49 2.93
C GLY A 81 -3.81 -11.26 2.27
N GLY A 82 -3.82 -11.41 0.93
CA GLY A 82 -2.69 -11.95 0.16
C GLY A 82 -1.70 -10.88 -0.32
N SER A 83 -2.01 -9.59 -0.16
CA SER A 83 -1.10 -8.47 -0.40
C SER A 83 -0.10 -8.36 0.75
N ALA A 84 1.20 -8.42 0.46
CA ALA A 84 2.23 -8.44 1.49
C ALA A 84 3.51 -7.67 1.09
N SER A 85 4.32 -7.27 2.08
CA SER A 85 5.69 -6.74 1.88
C SER A 85 5.70 -5.51 0.96
N ALA A 86 6.48 -5.53 -0.13
CA ALA A 86 6.55 -4.46 -1.12
C ALA A 86 5.18 -3.98 -1.63
N ALA A 87 4.17 -4.84 -1.73
CA ALA A 87 2.82 -4.43 -2.12
C ALA A 87 2.15 -3.53 -1.05
N GLU A 88 2.42 -3.82 0.23
CA GLU A 88 1.94 -3.02 1.37
C GLU A 88 2.65 -1.67 1.45
N ILE A 89 3.93 -1.61 1.06
CA ILE A 89 4.67 -0.35 0.92
C ILE A 89 4.00 0.56 -0.11
N VAL A 90 3.69 0.02 -1.30
CA VAL A 90 3.02 0.79 -2.36
C VAL A 90 1.64 1.26 -1.90
N ALA A 91 0.79 0.34 -1.41
CA ALA A 91 -0.56 0.68 -0.94
C ALA A 91 -0.53 1.72 0.20
N GLY A 92 0.35 1.52 1.18
CA GLY A 92 0.51 2.41 2.33
C GLY A 92 1.00 3.80 1.95
N ALA A 93 1.99 3.90 1.06
CA ALA A 93 2.52 5.19 0.61
C ALA A 93 1.48 5.98 -0.20
N LEU A 94 0.79 5.34 -1.14
CA LEU A 94 -0.24 6.00 -1.95
C LEU A 94 -1.41 6.46 -1.08
N LYS A 95 -1.83 5.64 -0.12
CA LYS A 95 -2.85 6.00 0.86
C LYS A 95 -2.42 7.19 1.72
N ASP A 96 -1.20 7.16 2.27
CA ASP A 96 -0.69 8.22 3.14
C ASP A 96 -0.62 9.57 2.41
N TYR A 97 -0.20 9.57 1.15
CA TYR A 97 -0.17 10.79 0.34
C TYR A 97 -1.53 11.20 -0.25
N GLY A 98 -2.59 10.43 -0.01
CA GLY A 98 -3.90 10.68 -0.61
C GLY A 98 -3.88 10.57 -2.14
N LYS A 99 -2.94 9.79 -2.69
CA LYS A 99 -2.79 9.54 -4.13
C LYS A 99 -3.66 8.39 -4.62
N ALA A 100 -4.09 7.51 -3.72
CA ALA A 100 -5.06 6.48 -4.05
C ALA A 100 -5.99 6.18 -2.87
N VAL A 101 -7.20 5.72 -3.19
CA VAL A 101 -8.12 5.09 -2.24
C VAL A 101 -7.86 3.59 -2.25
N VAL A 102 -7.68 2.98 -1.07
CA VAL A 102 -7.50 1.53 -0.94
C VAL A 102 -8.85 0.86 -0.74
N VAL A 103 -9.21 -0.07 -1.63
CA VAL A 103 -10.44 -0.86 -1.59
C VAL A 103 -10.11 -2.33 -1.41
N GLY A 104 -10.89 -3.03 -0.59
CA GLY A 104 -10.77 -4.48 -0.40
C GLY A 104 -10.70 -4.86 1.07
N THR A 105 -9.73 -5.69 1.46
CA THR A 105 -9.56 -6.14 2.85
C THR A 105 -8.18 -5.80 3.39
N GLN A 106 -8.03 -5.87 4.71
CA GLN A 106 -6.75 -5.65 5.38
C GLN A 106 -5.64 -6.55 4.80
N THR A 107 -4.47 -5.96 4.54
CA THR A 107 -3.33 -6.69 3.98
C THR A 107 -2.64 -7.55 5.04
N TYR A 108 -1.68 -8.37 4.61
CA TYR A 108 -1.08 -9.42 5.43
C TYR A 108 -0.34 -8.93 6.69
N GLY A 109 0.36 -7.79 6.61
CA GLY A 109 1.17 -7.24 7.70
C GLY A 109 2.61 -7.74 7.73
N LYS A 110 3.23 -7.97 6.56
CA LYS A 110 4.63 -8.39 6.48
C LYS A 110 5.52 -7.16 6.31
N GLY A 111 5.81 -6.50 7.42
CA GLY A 111 6.58 -5.25 7.45
C GLY A 111 8.01 -5.39 7.97
N SER A 112 8.66 -6.55 7.84
CA SER A 112 10.00 -6.79 8.38
C SER A 112 11.05 -6.97 7.29
N VAL A 113 12.22 -6.39 7.55
CA VAL A 113 13.41 -6.51 6.72
C VAL A 113 14.23 -7.67 7.23
N GLN A 114 14.54 -8.61 6.34
CA GLN A 114 15.32 -9.78 6.67
C GLN A 114 16.65 -9.74 5.93
N ASP A 115 17.74 -9.70 6.69
CA ASP A 115 19.08 -9.85 6.17
C ASP A 115 19.39 -11.35 5.99
N TYR A 116 20.06 -11.68 4.89
CA TYR A 116 20.37 -13.06 4.51
C TYR A 116 21.89 -13.24 4.47
N MET A 117 22.42 -13.91 5.49
CA MET A 117 23.84 -14.21 5.60
C MET A 117 24.05 -15.68 5.26
N SER A 118 24.92 -15.96 4.28
CA SER A 118 25.35 -17.32 3.92
C SER A 118 26.76 -17.58 4.45
N TYR A 119 27.03 -18.83 4.80
CA TYR A 119 28.32 -19.29 5.30
C TYR A 119 28.95 -20.31 4.34
N ASP A 120 30.26 -20.54 4.47
CA ASP A 120 31.03 -21.42 3.58
C ASP A 120 30.62 -22.91 3.67
N ASP A 121 29.87 -23.29 4.71
CA ASP A 121 29.35 -24.65 4.94
C ASP A 121 27.94 -24.86 4.36
N ASP A 122 27.51 -23.99 3.45
CA ASP A 122 26.18 -23.93 2.86
C ASP A 122 25.04 -23.64 3.86
N SER A 123 25.35 -23.31 5.11
CA SER A 123 24.35 -22.83 6.06
C SER A 123 23.98 -21.36 5.80
N ALA A 124 22.79 -20.96 6.22
CA ALA A 124 22.34 -19.57 6.11
C ALA A 124 21.55 -19.12 7.33
N LEU A 125 21.75 -17.86 7.71
CA LEU A 125 20.98 -17.16 8.73
C LEU A 125 20.11 -16.10 8.07
N LYS A 126 18.81 -16.15 8.36
CA LYS A 126 17.86 -15.12 7.98
C LYS A 126 17.42 -14.36 9.22
N LEU A 127 17.85 -13.12 9.36
CA LEU A 127 17.67 -12.34 10.57
C LEU A 127 16.82 -11.10 10.28
N THR A 128 15.75 -10.88 11.06
CA THR A 128 15.02 -9.62 11.00
C THR A 128 15.85 -8.50 11.62
N VAL A 129 16.20 -7.50 10.82
CA VAL A 129 17.10 -6.40 11.23
C VAL A 129 16.38 -5.06 11.38
N ALA A 130 15.24 -4.89 10.70
CA ALA A 130 14.47 -3.66 10.72
C ALA A 130 12.98 -3.89 10.46
N LEU A 131 12.19 -2.84 10.73
CA LEU A 131 10.76 -2.78 10.42
C LEU A 131 10.49 -1.63 9.44
N TRP A 132 9.55 -1.85 8.52
CA TRP A 132 9.05 -0.84 7.61
C TRP A 132 7.86 -0.08 8.17
N TYR A 133 7.88 1.22 7.91
CA TYR A 133 6.84 2.17 8.27
C TYR A 133 6.42 2.97 7.04
N THR A 134 5.12 3.26 6.95
CA THR A 134 4.56 4.13 5.92
C THR A 134 5.07 5.58 6.09
N PRO A 135 4.92 6.46 5.08
CA PRO A 135 5.40 7.84 5.15
C PRO A 135 4.91 8.64 6.37
N LYS A 136 3.69 8.38 6.85
CA LYS A 136 3.12 8.98 8.06
C LYS A 136 3.46 8.24 9.36
N GLY A 137 4.30 7.21 9.28
CA GLY A 137 4.85 6.51 10.44
C GLY A 137 4.00 5.36 10.98
N ALA A 138 3.00 4.87 10.23
CA ALA A 138 2.29 3.65 10.61
C ALA A 138 3.18 2.42 10.36
N THR A 139 3.22 1.47 11.29
CA THR A 139 3.97 0.23 11.10
C THR A 139 3.20 -0.72 10.19
N ILE A 140 3.90 -1.39 9.28
CA ILE A 140 3.31 -2.44 8.43
C ILE A 140 3.33 -3.79 9.17
N ASP A 141 4.34 -4.04 9.99
CA ASP A 141 4.51 -5.35 10.65
C ASP A 141 3.33 -5.67 11.57
N LYS A 142 2.71 -6.85 11.35
CA LYS A 142 1.55 -7.40 12.06
C LYS A 142 0.25 -6.58 11.97
N GLN A 143 0.30 -5.38 11.40
CA GLN A 143 -0.86 -4.51 11.23
C GLN A 143 -1.35 -4.49 9.78
N GLY A 144 -0.43 -4.56 8.82
CA GLY A 144 -0.76 -4.35 7.41
C GLY A 144 -1.33 -2.96 7.14
N ILE A 145 -1.92 -2.81 5.97
CA ILE A 145 -2.60 -1.62 5.49
C ILE A 145 -4.09 -1.88 5.58
N LYS A 146 -4.78 -1.10 6.41
CA LYS A 146 -6.24 -1.10 6.48
C LYS A 146 -6.80 -0.45 5.20
N PRO A 147 -7.83 -1.01 4.54
CA PRO A 147 -8.47 -0.34 3.41
C PRO A 147 -9.18 0.95 3.84
N ASP A 148 -9.34 1.88 2.92
CA ASP A 148 -10.22 3.05 3.11
C ASP A 148 -11.69 2.64 2.97
N ILE A 149 -11.97 1.72 2.04
CA ILE A 149 -13.30 1.14 1.84
C ILE A 149 -13.16 -0.39 1.94
N GLU A 150 -13.70 -0.93 3.02
CA GLU A 150 -13.69 -2.38 3.24
C GLU A 150 -14.77 -3.06 2.39
N VAL A 151 -14.33 -3.99 1.53
CA VAL A 151 -15.18 -4.81 0.67
C VAL A 151 -14.62 -6.23 0.69
N THR A 152 -15.42 -7.17 1.17
CA THR A 152 -15.07 -8.60 1.19
C THR A 152 -15.57 -9.30 -0.07
N MET A 153 -14.81 -10.27 -0.57
CA MET A 153 -15.24 -11.16 -1.65
C MET A 153 -15.62 -12.51 -1.06
N THR A 154 -16.86 -12.96 -1.29
CA THR A 154 -17.39 -14.20 -0.74
C THR A 154 -17.12 -15.40 -1.66
N PRO A 155 -17.13 -16.65 -1.15
CA PRO A 155 -17.07 -17.83 -2.01
C PRO A 155 -18.17 -17.86 -3.07
N GLU A 156 -19.37 -17.36 -2.75
CA GLU A 156 -20.49 -17.24 -3.67
C GLU A 156 -20.20 -16.26 -4.81
N ASP A 157 -19.53 -15.14 -4.52
CA ASP A 157 -19.11 -14.18 -5.55
C ASP A 157 -18.12 -14.82 -6.51
N ILE A 158 -17.12 -15.53 -5.98
CA ILE A 158 -16.11 -16.25 -6.77
C ILE A 158 -16.77 -17.30 -7.66
N ASN A 159 -17.71 -18.08 -7.11
CA ASN A 159 -18.43 -19.12 -7.87
C ASN A 159 -19.33 -18.55 -8.97
N LYS A 160 -19.68 -17.27 -8.90
CA LYS A 160 -20.52 -16.56 -9.88
C LYS A 160 -19.72 -15.61 -10.78
N ASP A 161 -18.38 -15.66 -10.71
CA ASP A 161 -17.48 -14.74 -11.41
C ASP A 161 -17.81 -13.25 -11.16
N LEU A 162 -18.22 -12.92 -9.92
CA LEU A 162 -18.46 -11.55 -9.47
C LEU A 162 -17.21 -10.98 -8.79
N ASP A 163 -16.92 -9.70 -9.03
CA ASP A 163 -15.82 -8.98 -8.37
C ASP A 163 -16.34 -7.70 -7.70
N PRO A 164 -16.96 -7.80 -6.51
CA PRO A 164 -17.50 -6.63 -5.81
C PRO A 164 -16.43 -5.60 -5.43
N GLN A 165 -15.16 -6.02 -5.31
CA GLN A 165 -14.05 -5.11 -5.01
C GLN A 165 -13.72 -4.27 -6.25
N LEU A 166 -13.65 -4.89 -7.43
CA LEU A 166 -13.46 -4.19 -8.69
C LEU A 166 -14.66 -3.27 -9.02
N ASP A 167 -15.88 -3.75 -8.82
CA ASP A 167 -17.09 -2.94 -9.01
C ASP A 167 -17.04 -1.68 -8.15
N LYS A 168 -16.65 -1.81 -6.87
CA LYS A 168 -16.51 -0.67 -5.98
C LYS A 168 -15.38 0.28 -6.41
N ALA A 169 -14.27 -0.26 -6.89
CA ALA A 169 -13.17 0.57 -7.40
C ALA A 169 -13.58 1.39 -8.64
N LEU A 170 -14.33 0.79 -9.55
CA LEU A 170 -14.90 1.48 -10.72
C LEU A 170 -15.88 2.57 -10.30
N GLU A 171 -16.75 2.31 -9.32
CA GLU A 171 -17.66 3.31 -8.76
C GLU A 171 -16.89 4.52 -8.21
N VAL A 172 -15.81 4.27 -7.45
CA VAL A 172 -14.98 5.33 -6.84
C VAL A 172 -14.28 6.18 -7.90
N ILE A 173 -13.76 5.56 -8.97
CA ILE A 173 -13.09 6.29 -10.07
C ILE A 173 -14.09 7.12 -10.87
N LEU A 174 -15.24 6.55 -11.21
CA LEU A 174 -16.23 7.21 -12.06
C LEU A 174 -17.07 8.25 -11.30
N ASN A 175 -17.13 8.16 -9.97
CA ASN A 175 -17.86 9.10 -9.12
C ASN A 175 -17.04 9.52 -7.88
N PRO A 176 -16.12 10.50 -8.03
CA PRO A 176 -15.23 10.95 -6.94
C PRO A 176 -15.95 11.52 -5.71
N ALA A 177 -17.25 11.85 -5.82
CA ALA A 177 -18.05 12.28 -4.68
C ALA A 177 -18.43 11.12 -3.74
N ALA A 178 -18.37 9.86 -4.20
CA ALA A 178 -18.62 8.67 -3.41
C ALA A 178 -17.41 8.23 -2.55
N SER A 179 -16.25 8.88 -2.72
CA SER A 179 -14.98 8.59 -2.04
C SER A 179 -14.84 9.24 -0.66
N VAL A 180 -15.82 10.04 -0.23
CA VAL A 180 -15.76 10.74 1.06
C VAL A 180 -16.04 9.75 2.19
N VAL A 181 -14.97 9.19 2.75
CA VAL A 181 -15.02 8.50 4.05
C VAL A 181 -15.49 9.52 5.09
N PRO A 182 -16.54 9.24 5.90
CA PRO A 182 -16.94 10.15 6.96
C PRO A 182 -15.77 10.30 7.94
N THR A 183 -15.26 11.52 8.08
CA THR A 183 -14.33 11.89 9.16
C THR A 183 -14.93 11.41 10.49
N PRO A 184 -14.20 10.69 11.34
CA PRO A 184 -14.73 10.33 12.65
C PRO A 184 -14.98 11.62 13.43
N THR A 185 -16.25 11.94 13.64
CA THR A 185 -16.69 13.00 14.54
C THR A 185 -16.12 12.68 15.91
N ALA A 186 -15.28 13.56 16.44
CA ALA A 186 -14.81 13.46 17.81
C ALA A 186 -16.04 13.50 18.75
N THR A 187 -16.42 12.35 19.29
CA THR A 187 -17.38 12.29 20.40
C THR A 187 -16.73 12.94 21.60
N SER A 188 -17.21 14.14 21.95
CA SER A 188 -16.91 14.80 23.21
C SER A 188 -17.58 14.08 24.37
N GLY A 189 -16.83 13.88 25.47
CA GLY A 189 -17.35 13.54 26.80
C GLY A 189 -17.31 12.04 27.10
N SER A 190 -16.77 11.56 28.23
CA SER A 190 -16.82 12.14 29.57
C SER A 190 -15.54 11.84 30.38
N GLN A 191 -15.12 12.81 31.20
CA GLN A 191 -14.12 12.62 32.25
C GLN A 191 -14.62 11.59 33.29
N PRO A 192 -13.77 10.68 33.78
CA PRO A 192 -14.09 9.93 34.99
C PRO A 192 -13.89 10.84 36.21
N THR A 193 -14.97 11.04 36.97
CA THR A 193 -14.93 11.65 38.30
C THR A 193 -14.10 10.77 39.25
N ALA A 194 -13.08 11.37 39.85
CA ALA A 194 -12.42 10.83 41.02
C ALA A 194 -13.41 10.73 42.18
N LYS A 195 -13.43 9.59 42.88
CA LYS A 195 -13.91 9.48 44.25
C LYS A 195 -12.92 8.66 45.07
N GLU A 196 -12.78 9.14 46.29
CA GLU A 196 -11.88 8.76 47.40
C GLU A 196 -11.87 7.27 47.75
#